data_AF-A0AA88LKZ5-F1
#
_entry.id   AF-A0AA88LKZ5-F1
#
_cell.length_a   1.000
_cell.length_b   1.000
_cell.length_c   1.000
_cell.angle_alpha   90.00
_cell.angle_beta   90.00
_cell.angle_gamma   90.00
#
_symmetry.space_group_name_H-M   'P 1'
#
loop_
_entity.id
_entity.type
_entity.pdbx_description
1 polymer ?
#
loop_
_entity_poly.entity_id
_entity_poly.type
_entity_poly.pdbx_seq_one_letter_code
_entity_poly.pdbx_strand_id
1 'polypeptide(L)'
;MDKTKEINISEVVKWGQRRQPQLPFGSVTRKNIWRSKVEDGMPVELAELSKAYNEHCKSIVRVLGEKTEPFSVESGVKQGCILSPVLFNYCIDWILERVLSSFDGVVIGLNINMTDLDYAFDIDALAADPATARAMLNEIAYFSQLMDMKINAAETKVMDLSIQSDYQLVLYGPELEKVNSFTYLGSVIDPRGGCDPDIQNKINKTQADFLTTPPPFVEPEGDQHEN
;
A
#
# COMPACT_ATOMS: atom_id res chain seq x y z
N MET A 1 -3.02 -13.86 -20.10
CA MET A 1 -3.24 -14.32 -18.71
C MET A 1 -2.87 -13.14 -17.83
N ASP A 2 -3.89 -12.34 -17.54
CA ASP A 2 -3.80 -10.93 -17.19
C ASP A 2 -3.61 -10.78 -15.67
N LYS A 3 -2.52 -10.13 -15.24
CA LYS A 3 -2.16 -9.94 -13.82
C LYS A 3 -2.36 -8.47 -13.46
N THR A 4 -3.59 -8.10 -13.15
CA THR A 4 -4.00 -6.76 -12.72
C THR A 4 -3.63 -6.54 -11.25
N LYS A 5 -3.04 -5.38 -10.93
CA LYS A 5 -2.31 -5.08 -9.68
C LYS A 5 -3.08 -4.04 -8.85
N GLU A 6 -2.94 -4.10 -7.53
CA GLU A 6 -3.99 -3.74 -6.57
C GLU A 6 -3.61 -2.58 -5.59
N ILE A 7 -4.55 -1.88 -4.91
CA ILE A 7 -4.52 -0.84 -3.79
C ILE A 7 -5.62 -1.17 -2.73
N ASN A 8 -5.51 -0.94 -1.40
CA ASN A 8 -6.59 -1.22 -0.39
C ASN A 8 -6.78 -0.01 0.57
N ILE A 9 -8.00 0.20 1.11
CA ILE A 9 -8.46 1.46 1.77
C ILE A 9 -9.47 1.28 2.93
N SER A 10 -9.13 1.47 4.22
CA SER A 10 -9.98 1.15 5.43
C SER A 10 -10.82 2.16 6.25
N GLU A 11 -12.16 2.09 6.29
CA GLU A 11 -13.07 1.13 6.93
C GLU A 11 -13.45 0.00 5.98
N VAL A 12 -12.42 -0.77 5.65
CA VAL A 12 -12.19 -1.51 4.41
C VAL A 12 -10.66 -1.61 4.32
N VAL A 13 -10.02 -2.25 5.29
CA VAL A 13 -8.80 -2.99 5.00
C VAL A 13 -7.52 -2.34 4.42
N LYS A 14 -6.48 -2.44 5.24
CA LYS A 14 -5.07 -2.75 4.94
C LYS A 14 -4.71 -3.01 3.49
N TRP A 15 -3.83 -2.19 2.92
CA TRP A 15 -3.00 -2.55 1.78
C TRP A 15 -1.56 -2.76 2.20
N GLY A 16 -1.13 -4.01 2.21
CA GLY A 16 0.26 -4.31 2.49
C GLY A 16 0.60 -5.76 2.21
N GLN A 17 1.19 -5.99 1.04
CA GLN A 17 1.84 -7.24 0.67
C GLN A 17 2.82 -7.71 1.75
N ARG A 18 2.76 -9.01 2.11
CA ARG A 18 3.99 -9.80 2.29
C ARG A 18 3.80 -11.29 2.01
N ARG A 19 4.00 -11.70 0.74
CA ARG A 19 4.92 -12.78 0.27
C ARG A 19 4.82 -13.02 -1.27
N GLN A 20 5.87 -12.59 -1.98
CA GLN A 20 6.32 -12.89 -3.39
C GLN A 20 5.51 -12.24 -4.58
N PRO A 21 6.17 -11.92 -5.72
CA PRO A 21 6.34 -10.54 -6.19
C PRO A 21 5.24 -10.08 -7.14
N GLN A 22 4.42 -9.11 -6.74
CA GLN A 22 3.78 -8.18 -7.67
C GLN A 22 3.82 -6.80 -6.99
N LEU A 23 4.83 -6.00 -7.35
CA LEU A 23 5.07 -4.72 -6.69
C LEU A 23 4.07 -3.67 -7.20
N PRO A 24 3.49 -2.86 -6.32
CA PRO A 24 2.51 -1.82 -6.67
C PRO A 24 2.96 -0.83 -7.74
N PHE A 25 4.27 -0.61 -7.75
CA PHE A 25 4.96 0.18 -8.75
C PHE A 25 4.69 -0.31 -10.18
N GLY A 26 4.32 -1.57 -10.38
CA GLY A 26 4.06 -2.16 -11.69
C GLY A 26 2.65 -1.97 -12.25
N SER A 27 1.67 -1.48 -11.47
CA SER A 27 0.26 -1.32 -11.89
C SER A 27 0.06 -0.09 -12.75
N VAL A 28 0.74 0.98 -12.38
CA VAL A 28 0.37 2.32 -12.85
C VAL A 28 0.81 2.50 -14.30
N THR A 29 -0.14 2.81 -15.17
CA THR A 29 0.16 3.20 -16.54
C THR A 29 0.68 4.63 -16.56
N ARG A 30 1.91 4.81 -17.03
CA ARG A 30 2.60 6.12 -17.09
C ARG A 30 1.77 7.19 -17.79
N LYS A 31 0.98 6.82 -18.80
CA LYS A 31 0.10 7.74 -19.55
C LYS A 31 -0.88 8.50 -18.65
N ASN A 32 -1.53 7.83 -17.71
CA ASN A 32 -2.53 8.47 -16.86
C ASN A 32 -1.85 9.39 -15.84
N ILE A 33 -0.71 8.97 -15.27
CA ILE A 33 0.12 9.83 -14.40
C ILE A 33 0.46 11.16 -15.07
N TRP A 34 0.89 11.13 -16.34
CA TRP A 34 1.29 12.33 -17.06
C TRP A 34 0.12 13.25 -17.36
N ARG A 35 -1.02 12.67 -17.75
CA ARG A 35 -2.24 13.44 -18.01
C ARG A 35 -2.72 14.13 -16.74
N SER A 36 -2.85 13.38 -15.64
CA SER A 36 -3.27 13.88 -14.34
C SER A 36 -2.39 15.02 -13.83
N LYS A 37 -1.06 14.91 -13.95
CA LYS A 37 -0.12 15.96 -13.51
C LYS A 37 -0.33 17.29 -14.20
N VAL A 38 -0.57 17.26 -15.51
CA VAL A 38 -0.81 18.47 -16.29
C VAL A 38 -2.18 19.06 -15.92
N GLU A 39 -3.19 18.22 -15.71
CA GLU A 39 -4.52 18.65 -15.24
C GLU A 39 -4.46 19.34 -13.87
N ASP A 40 -3.61 18.85 -12.95
CA ASP A 40 -3.43 19.43 -11.62
C ASP A 40 -2.43 20.62 -11.57
N GLY A 41 -1.96 21.11 -12.73
CA GLY A 41 -1.15 22.32 -12.82
C GLY A 41 0.37 22.13 -12.67
N MET A 42 0.88 20.90 -12.74
CA MET A 42 2.32 20.66 -12.84
C MET A 42 2.87 21.30 -14.13
N PRO A 43 3.98 22.06 -14.08
CA PRO A 43 4.61 22.60 -15.28
C PRO A 43 4.90 21.51 -16.29
N VAL A 44 4.52 21.75 -17.55
CA VAL A 44 4.62 20.78 -18.65
C VAL A 44 6.07 20.28 -18.79
N GLU A 45 7.05 21.16 -18.61
CA GLU A 45 8.48 20.84 -18.71
C GLU A 45 8.90 19.79 -17.67
N LEU A 46 8.38 19.88 -16.45
CA LEU A 46 8.67 18.91 -15.38
C LEU A 46 7.96 17.58 -15.63
N ALA A 47 6.74 17.61 -16.17
CA ALA A 47 5.99 16.42 -16.55
C ALA A 47 6.69 15.69 -17.71
N GLU A 48 7.17 16.42 -18.71
CA GLU A 48 7.95 15.90 -19.82
C GLU A 48 9.29 15.33 -19.37
N LEU A 49 10.00 16.00 -18.45
CA LEU A 49 11.24 15.48 -17.87
C LEU A 49 11.00 14.18 -17.10
N SER A 50 9.94 14.13 -16.29
CA SER A 50 9.54 12.92 -15.54
C SER A 50 9.19 11.77 -16.49
N LYS A 51 8.51 12.08 -17.59
CA LYS A 51 8.17 11.14 -18.65
C LYS A 51 9.43 10.62 -19.36
N ALA A 52 10.29 11.50 -19.85
CA ALA A 52 11.55 11.14 -20.51
C ALA A 52 12.45 10.31 -19.61
N TYR A 53 12.50 10.63 -18.31
CA TYR A 53 13.25 9.86 -17.33
C TYR A 53 12.74 8.43 -17.17
N ASN A 54 11.46 8.16 -17.41
CA ASN A 54 10.85 6.83 -17.23
C ASN A 54 10.70 6.04 -18.53
N GLU A 55 10.65 6.68 -19.70
CA GLU A 55 10.48 6.02 -21.01
C GLU A 55 11.75 5.32 -21.53
N HIS A 56 11.58 4.40 -22.49
CA HIS A 56 12.66 3.66 -23.18
C HIS A 56 13.64 2.90 -22.27
N CYS A 57 13.19 2.51 -21.09
CA CYS A 57 14.05 1.86 -20.11
C CYS A 57 14.12 0.35 -20.34
N LYS A 58 15.33 -0.20 -20.25
CA LYS A 58 15.58 -1.63 -20.28
C LYS A 58 15.98 -2.13 -18.89
N SER A 59 15.54 -3.32 -18.53
CA SER A 59 15.93 -4.00 -17.30
C SER A 59 16.59 -5.34 -17.60
N ILE A 60 17.45 -5.76 -16.69
CA ILE A 60 18.13 -7.05 -16.68
C ILE A 60 17.87 -7.68 -15.32
N VAL A 61 17.47 -8.94 -15.29
CA VAL A 61 17.28 -9.69 -14.05
C VAL A 61 18.49 -10.61 -13.86
N ARG A 62 18.97 -10.75 -12.62
CA ARG A 62 19.97 -11.76 -12.26
C ARG A 62 19.30 -12.95 -11.60
N VAL A 63 19.42 -14.13 -12.18
CA VAL A 63 18.86 -15.39 -11.65
C VAL A 63 20.02 -16.37 -11.45
N LEU A 64 20.20 -16.85 -10.21
CA LEU A 64 21.26 -17.81 -9.86
C LEU A 64 22.67 -17.40 -10.31
N GLY A 65 22.96 -16.09 -10.29
CA GLY A 65 24.25 -15.53 -10.70
C GLY A 65 24.33 -15.10 -12.16
N GLU A 66 23.48 -15.64 -13.04
CA GLU A 66 23.44 -15.31 -14.46
C GLU A 66 22.49 -14.15 -14.76
N LYS A 67 22.78 -13.37 -15.80
CA LYS A 67 21.97 -12.23 -16.23
C LYS A 67 21.08 -12.62 -17.40
N THR A 68 19.84 -12.14 -17.41
CA THR A 68 18.96 -12.25 -18.58
C THR A 68 19.40 -11.31 -19.70
N GLU A 69 18.88 -11.53 -20.90
CA GLU A 69 18.91 -10.49 -21.94
C GLU A 69 18.12 -9.24 -21.50
N PRO A 70 18.52 -8.03 -21.92
CA PRO A 70 17.80 -6.81 -21.61
C PRO A 70 16.40 -6.81 -22.23
N PHE A 71 15.37 -6.53 -21.42
CA PHE A 71 14.00 -6.38 -21.90
C PHE A 71 13.45 -4.98 -21.57
N SER A 72 12.53 -4.48 -22.39
CA SER A 72 11.90 -3.17 -22.20
C SER A 72 10.93 -3.17 -21.01
N VAL A 73 10.96 -2.10 -20.22
CA VAL A 73 10.04 -1.87 -19.10
C VAL A 73 9.00 -0.82 -19.50
N GLU A 74 7.84 -1.33 -19.89
CA GLU A 74 6.74 -0.52 -20.45
C GLU A 74 5.66 -0.17 -19.42
N SER A 75 5.55 -0.95 -18.34
CA SER A 75 4.56 -0.72 -17.27
C SER A 75 5.22 -0.31 -15.96
N GLY A 76 4.49 0.52 -15.21
CA GLY A 76 4.90 0.91 -13.87
C GLY A 76 6.06 1.90 -13.78
N VAL A 77 6.48 2.15 -12.55
CA VAL A 77 7.65 2.98 -12.21
C VAL A 77 8.86 2.10 -11.91
N LYS A 78 10.06 2.62 -12.18
CA LYS A 78 11.33 1.90 -12.02
C LYS A 78 11.57 1.52 -10.56
N GLN A 79 11.75 0.25 -10.24
CA GLN A 79 12.14 -0.12 -8.88
C GLN A 79 13.58 0.31 -8.57
N GLY A 80 13.81 0.83 -7.36
CA GLY A 80 15.10 1.39 -6.96
C GLY A 80 15.40 2.79 -7.52
N CYS A 81 14.50 3.37 -8.32
CA CYS A 81 14.61 4.75 -8.77
C CYS A 81 14.07 5.71 -7.70
N ILE A 82 14.79 6.80 -7.47
CA ILE A 82 14.45 7.85 -6.49
C ILE A 82 13.12 8.53 -6.81
N LEU A 83 12.79 8.68 -8.09
CA LEU A 83 11.55 9.34 -8.54
C LEU A 83 10.31 8.44 -8.44
N SER A 84 10.50 7.12 -8.39
CA SER A 84 9.40 6.15 -8.44
C SER A 84 8.46 6.20 -7.23
N PRO A 85 8.95 6.30 -5.97
CA PRO A 85 8.08 6.52 -4.81
C PRO A 85 7.26 7.80 -4.94
N VAL A 86 7.86 8.89 -5.39
CA VAL A 86 7.17 10.18 -5.56
C VAL A 86 6.05 10.09 -6.60
N LEU A 87 6.31 9.43 -7.73
CA LEU A 87 5.29 9.22 -8.76
C LEU A 87 4.17 8.31 -8.31
N PHE A 88 4.48 7.29 -7.50
CA PHE A 88 3.48 6.40 -6.95
C PHE A 88 2.59 7.12 -5.94
N ASN A 89 3.18 7.84 -4.98
CA ASN A 89 2.42 8.62 -4.00
C ASN A 89 1.51 9.64 -4.69
N TYR A 90 2.01 10.34 -5.70
CA TYR A 90 1.17 11.26 -6.49
C TYR A 90 -0.09 10.57 -7.07
N CYS A 91 0.00 9.30 -7.49
CA CYS A 91 -1.17 8.60 -8.01
C CYS A 91 -2.17 8.28 -6.90
N ILE A 92 -1.69 7.92 -5.71
CA ILE A 92 -2.55 7.71 -4.54
C ILE A 92 -3.20 9.03 -4.15
N ASP A 93 -2.42 10.10 -3.99
CA ASP A 93 -2.92 11.44 -3.65
C ASP A 93 -3.99 11.90 -4.63
N TRP A 94 -3.76 11.71 -5.94
CA TRP A 94 -4.72 12.06 -6.99
C TRP A 94 -6.07 11.34 -6.83
N ILE A 95 -6.04 10.06 -6.44
CA ILE A 95 -7.24 9.24 -6.18
C ILE A 95 -7.91 9.74 -4.91
N LEU A 96 -7.17 9.84 -3.80
CA LEU A 96 -7.71 10.18 -2.49
C LEU A 96 -8.27 11.60 -2.44
N GLU A 97 -7.60 12.57 -3.04
CA GLU A 97 -8.08 13.95 -3.08
C GLU A 97 -9.44 14.06 -3.78
N ARG A 98 -9.66 13.30 -4.86
CA ARG A 98 -10.93 13.31 -5.61
C ARG A 98 -12.05 12.58 -4.87
N VAL A 99 -11.73 11.53 -4.14
CA VAL A 99 -12.71 10.76 -3.37
C VAL A 99 -13.02 11.49 -2.06
N LEU A 100 -12.01 11.64 -1.21
CA LEU A 100 -12.15 12.00 0.20
C LEU A 100 -12.57 13.46 0.42
N SER A 101 -12.30 14.37 -0.54
CA SER A 101 -12.82 15.74 -0.48
C SER A 101 -14.35 15.82 -0.52
N SER A 102 -15.03 14.74 -0.90
CA SER A 102 -16.49 14.64 -0.92
C SER A 102 -17.09 14.02 0.36
N PHE A 103 -16.28 13.67 1.35
CA PHE A 103 -16.71 12.98 2.57
C PHE A 103 -16.21 13.66 3.84
N ASP A 104 -17.01 13.63 4.90
CA ASP A 104 -16.65 14.21 6.21
C ASP A 104 -15.83 13.27 7.10
N GLY A 105 -15.74 11.98 6.73
CA GLY A 105 -15.00 10.98 7.49
C GLY A 105 -15.58 10.71 8.89
N VAL A 106 -14.70 10.55 9.88
CA VAL A 106 -15.06 10.37 11.31
C VAL A 106 -14.54 11.53 12.15
N VAL A 107 -15.24 11.83 13.25
CA VAL A 107 -14.83 12.86 14.20
C VAL A 107 -13.93 12.26 15.28
N ILE A 108 -12.72 12.80 15.44
CA ILE A 108 -11.75 12.34 16.45
C ILE A 108 -11.41 13.49 17.40
N GLY A 109 -11.43 13.21 18.71
CA GLY A 109 -10.93 14.11 19.76
C GLY A 109 -11.62 15.48 19.78
N LEU A 110 -10.85 16.54 19.50
CA LEU A 110 -11.25 17.95 19.54
C LEU A 110 -12.08 18.40 18.33
N ASN A 111 -13.05 17.59 17.88
CA ASN A 111 -13.86 17.84 16.67
C ASN A 111 -13.04 17.96 15.37
N ILE A 112 -12.00 17.13 15.22
CA ILE A 112 -11.25 17.05 13.96
C ILE A 112 -11.88 15.95 13.11
N ASN A 113 -12.27 16.30 11.89
CA ASN A 113 -12.73 15.34 10.89
C ASN A 113 -11.52 14.65 10.26
N MET A 114 -11.57 13.32 10.19
CA MET A 114 -10.53 12.51 9.58
C MET A 114 -11.18 11.52 8.62
N THR A 115 -10.80 11.61 7.36
CA THR A 115 -11.30 10.75 6.28
C THR A 115 -10.43 9.54 6.08
N ASP A 116 -9.17 9.57 6.50
CA ASP A 116 -8.22 8.52 6.22
C ASP A 116 -6.94 8.56 7.07
N LEU A 117 -6.23 7.43 7.09
CA LEU A 117 -4.83 7.27 7.47
C LEU A 117 -4.08 6.62 6.31
N ASP A 118 -3.14 7.32 5.72
CA ASP A 118 -2.38 6.85 4.57
C ASP A 118 -0.88 6.79 4.88
N TYR A 119 -0.26 5.64 4.61
CA TYR A 119 1.19 5.51 4.68
C TYR A 119 1.73 4.78 3.47
N ALA A 120 2.28 5.58 2.55
CA ALA A 120 2.77 5.22 1.23
C ALA A 120 1.68 4.57 0.36
N PHE A 121 1.28 3.40 0.79
CA PHE A 121 0.58 2.44 -0.02
C PHE A 121 -0.49 1.72 0.78
N ASP A 122 -0.41 1.78 2.13
CA ASP A 122 -1.34 1.25 3.10
C ASP A 122 -2.30 2.37 3.47
N ILE A 123 -3.54 2.29 2.99
CA ILE A 123 -4.55 3.35 3.16
C ILE A 123 -5.67 2.80 4.03
N ASP A 124 -6.12 3.63 4.96
CA ASP A 124 -7.23 3.38 5.87
C ASP A 124 -8.25 4.52 5.74
N ALA A 125 -9.27 4.47 4.86
CA ALA A 125 -10.31 5.52 4.81
C ALA A 125 -11.49 5.38 5.78
N LEU A 126 -11.55 6.24 6.79
CA LEU A 126 -12.51 6.22 7.87
C LEU A 126 -13.89 6.74 7.44
N ALA A 127 -14.96 6.03 7.81
CA ALA A 127 -16.34 6.41 7.52
C ALA A 127 -17.20 6.41 8.80
N ALA A 128 -18.17 7.33 8.89
CA ALA A 128 -19.04 7.42 10.05
C ALA A 128 -20.14 6.34 10.09
N ASP A 129 -20.48 5.79 8.92
CA ASP A 129 -21.57 4.83 8.76
C ASP A 129 -21.36 3.90 7.55
N PRO A 130 -22.06 2.75 7.50
CA PRO A 130 -21.87 1.76 6.44
C PRO A 130 -22.25 2.23 5.03
N ALA A 131 -23.16 3.18 4.89
CA ALA A 131 -23.53 3.73 3.59
C ALA A 131 -22.40 4.62 3.05
N THR A 132 -21.83 5.45 3.92
CA THR A 132 -20.65 6.26 3.63
C THR A 132 -19.45 5.38 3.29
N ALA A 133 -19.17 4.33 4.07
CA ALA A 133 -18.08 3.38 3.80
C ALA A 133 -18.22 2.73 2.40
N ARG A 134 -19.44 2.32 2.03
CA ARG A 134 -19.72 1.73 0.71
C ARG A 134 -19.51 2.74 -0.42
N ALA A 135 -19.95 3.99 -0.23
CA ALA A 135 -19.78 5.05 -1.21
C ALA A 135 -18.29 5.35 -1.44
N MET A 136 -17.53 5.57 -0.36
CA MET A 136 -16.08 5.80 -0.41
C MET A 136 -15.40 4.66 -1.15
N LEU A 137 -15.65 3.41 -0.77
CA LEU A 137 -15.05 2.23 -1.39
C LEU A 137 -15.28 2.16 -2.91
N ASN A 138 -16.51 2.42 -3.35
CA ASN A 138 -16.84 2.39 -4.78
C ASN A 138 -16.18 3.53 -5.55
N GLU A 139 -16.15 4.74 -4.99
CA GLU A 139 -15.48 5.90 -5.58
C GLU A 139 -13.97 5.65 -5.70
N ILE A 140 -13.34 5.14 -4.63
CA ILE A 140 -11.94 4.71 -4.66
C ILE A 140 -11.71 3.69 -5.76
N ALA A 141 -12.55 2.66 -5.86
CA ALA A 141 -12.41 1.63 -6.88
C ALA A 141 -12.54 2.21 -8.29
N TYR A 142 -13.41 3.18 -8.48
CA TYR A 142 -13.61 3.88 -9.75
C TYR A 142 -12.40 4.74 -10.12
N PHE A 143 -11.94 5.64 -9.24
CA PHE A 143 -10.78 6.49 -9.51
C PHE A 143 -9.48 5.69 -9.61
N SER A 144 -9.34 4.59 -8.86
CA SER A 144 -8.23 3.66 -9.02
C SER A 144 -8.19 3.09 -10.43
N GLN A 145 -9.34 2.68 -11.00
CA GLN A 145 -9.40 2.18 -12.37
C GLN A 145 -9.02 3.24 -13.40
N LEU A 146 -9.35 4.52 -13.18
CA LEU A 146 -8.89 5.61 -14.05
C LEU A 146 -7.36 5.77 -14.07
N MET A 147 -6.68 5.32 -13.02
CA MET A 147 -5.23 5.27 -12.91
C MET A 147 -4.63 3.91 -13.31
N ASP A 148 -5.43 3.03 -13.91
CA ASP A 148 -5.09 1.62 -14.24
C ASP A 148 -4.66 0.81 -13.00
N MET A 149 -5.22 1.14 -11.84
CA MET A 149 -5.03 0.45 -10.58
C MET A 149 -6.31 -0.31 -10.21
N LYS A 150 -6.17 -1.48 -9.59
CA LYS A 150 -7.30 -2.25 -9.07
C LYS A 150 -7.26 -2.23 -7.55
N ILE A 151 -8.31 -2.65 -6.86
CA ILE A 151 -8.23 -2.95 -5.42
C ILE A 151 -8.10 -4.46 -5.17
N ASN A 152 -7.34 -4.90 -4.17
CA ASN A 152 -7.24 -6.33 -3.84
C ASN A 152 -8.38 -6.70 -2.89
N ALA A 153 -9.55 -7.03 -3.44
CA ALA A 153 -10.70 -7.42 -2.62
C ALA A 153 -10.43 -8.57 -1.63
N ALA A 154 -9.49 -9.49 -1.91
CA ALA A 154 -9.19 -10.63 -1.04
C ALA A 154 -8.31 -10.25 0.17
N GLU A 155 -7.34 -9.37 -0.06
CA GLU A 155 -6.54 -8.75 1.00
C GLU A 155 -7.30 -7.64 1.72
N THR A 156 -8.59 -7.49 1.38
CA THR A 156 -9.50 -6.49 1.89
C THR A 156 -10.46 -7.16 2.98
N LYS A 157 -10.22 -6.83 4.28
CA LYS A 157 -10.85 -6.88 5.63
C LYS A 157 -11.49 -5.59 6.24
N VAL A 158 -12.81 -5.53 6.40
CA VAL A 158 -13.56 -4.46 7.10
C VAL A 158 -13.42 -4.62 8.61
N MET A 159 -13.15 -3.53 9.34
CA MET A 159 -13.27 -3.51 10.81
C MET A 159 -14.43 -2.60 11.20
N ASP A 160 -15.34 -3.12 12.01
CA ASP A 160 -16.50 -2.38 12.50
C ASP A 160 -16.31 -2.07 13.98
N LEU A 161 -16.41 -0.78 14.32
CA LEU A 161 -16.28 -0.28 15.69
C LEU A 161 -17.65 -0.13 16.39
N SER A 162 -18.75 -0.33 15.66
CA SER A 162 -20.10 -0.23 16.20
C SER A 162 -20.54 -1.49 16.93
N ILE A 163 -21.43 -1.34 17.91
CA ILE A 163 -22.00 -2.47 18.64
C ILE A 163 -23.10 -3.07 17.77
N GLN A 164 -22.80 -4.22 17.14
CA GLN A 164 -23.72 -5.06 16.37
C GLN A 164 -24.31 -4.42 15.11
N SER A 165 -23.56 -4.47 14.01
CA SER A 165 -24.10 -4.16 12.69
C SER A 165 -24.08 -5.38 11.76
N ASP A 166 -25.22 -5.64 11.10
CA ASP A 166 -25.40 -6.74 10.14
C ASP A 166 -25.27 -6.27 8.68
N TYR A 167 -24.35 -5.33 8.41
CA TYR A 167 -24.05 -4.90 7.04
C TYR A 167 -22.91 -5.70 6.44
N GLN A 168 -22.85 -5.77 5.12
CA GLN A 168 -21.69 -6.27 4.39
C GLN A 168 -21.26 -5.26 3.35
N LEU A 169 -19.94 -5.14 3.19
CA LEU A 169 -19.35 -4.37 2.11
C LEU A 169 -18.90 -5.35 1.02
N VAL A 170 -19.18 -4.98 -0.21
CA VAL A 170 -18.94 -5.80 -1.39
C VAL A 170 -18.10 -5.00 -2.34
N LEU A 171 -17.07 -5.63 -2.90
CA LEU A 171 -16.20 -5.01 -3.89
C LEU A 171 -15.96 -5.98 -5.04
N TYR A 172 -16.26 -5.54 -6.26
CA TYR A 172 -16.17 -6.37 -7.47
C TYR A 172 -16.99 -7.66 -7.45
N GLY A 173 -17.98 -7.77 -6.55
CA GLY A 173 -18.84 -8.95 -6.42
C GLY A 173 -18.72 -9.68 -5.07
N PRO A 174 -17.53 -10.14 -4.64
CA PRO A 174 -17.38 -10.81 -3.35
C PRO A 174 -17.53 -9.85 -2.16
N GLU A 175 -18.03 -10.40 -1.05
CA GLU A 175 -18.05 -9.75 0.25
C GLU A 175 -16.62 -9.62 0.80
N LEU A 176 -16.36 -8.46 1.41
CA LEU A 176 -15.11 -8.20 2.12
C LEU A 176 -15.15 -8.87 3.49
N GLU A 177 -14.02 -9.45 3.90
CA GLU A 177 -13.93 -10.15 5.18
C GLU A 177 -14.15 -9.17 6.34
N LYS A 178 -14.90 -9.53 7.38
CA LYS A 178 -14.96 -8.72 8.61
C LYS A 178 -13.93 -9.20 9.63
N VAL A 179 -13.18 -8.28 10.22
CA VAL A 179 -12.17 -8.58 11.25
C VAL A 179 -12.40 -7.75 12.50
N ASN A 180 -12.06 -8.33 13.65
CA ASN A 180 -12.13 -7.66 14.95
C ASN A 180 -10.77 -7.09 15.39
N SER A 181 -9.74 -7.23 14.57
CA SER A 181 -8.41 -6.63 14.80
C SER A 181 -7.58 -6.74 13.53
N PHE A 182 -6.67 -5.81 13.31
CA PHE A 182 -5.68 -5.91 12.24
C PHE A 182 -4.34 -5.30 12.69
N THR A 183 -3.29 -5.47 11.87
CA THR A 183 -1.99 -4.85 12.10
C THR A 183 -1.78 -3.72 11.10
N TYR A 184 -1.64 -2.50 11.60
CA TYR A 184 -1.31 -1.30 10.84
C TYR A 184 0.08 -0.80 11.21
N LEU A 185 0.99 -0.70 10.24
CA LEU A 185 2.38 -0.26 10.44
C LEU A 185 3.12 -0.97 11.59
N GLY A 186 2.78 -2.24 11.83
CA GLY A 186 3.36 -3.06 12.89
C GLY A 186 2.64 -2.97 14.24
N SER A 187 1.67 -2.07 14.38
CA SER A 187 0.84 -1.91 15.57
C SER A 187 -0.48 -2.67 15.44
N VAL A 188 -0.91 -3.36 16.49
CA VAL A 188 -2.23 -4.02 16.50
C VAL A 188 -3.32 -3.00 16.81
N ILE A 189 -4.31 -2.93 15.94
CA ILE A 189 -5.51 -2.10 16.08
C ILE A 189 -6.69 -3.03 16.35
N ASP A 190 -7.49 -2.71 17.37
CA ASP A 190 -8.73 -3.39 17.67
C ASP A 190 -9.81 -2.43 18.23
N PRO A 191 -11.08 -2.86 18.30
CA PRO A 191 -12.18 -2.02 18.77
C PRO A 191 -12.10 -1.58 20.23
N ARG A 192 -11.23 -2.19 21.04
CA ARG A 192 -11.05 -1.81 22.45
C ARG A 192 -10.20 -0.53 22.57
N GLY A 193 -9.43 -0.19 21.53
CA GLY A 193 -8.59 1.02 21.50
C GLY A 193 -7.42 1.00 22.50
N GLY A 194 -7.12 -0.16 23.09
CA GLY A 194 -6.05 -0.35 24.06
C GLY A 194 -4.73 -0.76 23.41
N CYS A 195 -3.62 -0.57 24.12
CA CYS A 195 -2.30 -0.96 23.64
C CYS A 195 -1.87 -2.38 24.05
N ASP A 196 -2.61 -3.05 24.94
CA ASP A 196 -2.25 -4.39 25.44
C ASP A 196 -2.01 -5.42 24.32
N PRO A 197 -2.87 -5.52 23.28
CA PRO A 197 -2.66 -6.49 22.21
C PRO A 197 -1.41 -6.19 21.40
N ASP A 198 -1.11 -4.90 21.20
CA ASP A 198 0.07 -4.45 20.48
C ASP A 198 1.35 -4.75 21.27
N ILE A 199 1.36 -4.42 22.56
CA ILE A 199 2.47 -4.74 23.47
C ILE A 199 2.74 -6.25 23.46
N GLN A 200 1.69 -7.06 23.60
CA GLN A 200 1.83 -8.51 23.59
C GLN A 200 2.37 -9.03 22.24
N ASN A 201 1.88 -8.49 21.12
CA ASN A 201 2.37 -8.84 19.79
C ASN A 201 3.86 -8.51 19.61
N LYS A 202 4.30 -7.35 20.10
CA LYS A 202 5.71 -6.92 20.06
C LYS A 202 6.58 -7.85 20.91
N ILE A 203 6.16 -8.19 22.14
CA ILE A 203 6.86 -9.14 23.01
C ILE A 203 7.03 -10.49 22.30
N ASN A 204 5.95 -11.03 21.72
CA ASN A 204 5.98 -12.33 21.05
C ASN A 204 6.92 -12.34 19.84
N LYS A 205 6.91 -11.28 19.03
CA LYS A 205 7.84 -11.14 17.88
C LYS A 205 9.29 -11.07 18.35
N THR A 206 9.59 -10.26 19.36
CA THR A 206 10.95 -10.16 19.92
C THR A 206 11.42 -11.50 20.48
N GLN A 207 10.56 -12.25 21.16
CA GLN A 207 10.89 -13.59 21.66
C GLN A 207 11.16 -14.56 20.50
N ALA A 208 10.34 -14.56 19.46
CA ALA A 208 10.54 -15.40 18.29
C ALA A 208 11.84 -15.06 17.55
N ASP A 209 12.12 -13.77 17.35
CA ASP A 209 13.36 -13.31 16.73
C ASP A 209 14.57 -13.72 17.57
N PHE A 210 14.53 -13.53 18.90
CA PHE A 210 15.62 -13.96 19.79
C PHE A 210 15.93 -15.45 19.68
N LEU A 211 14.90 -16.29 19.59
CA LEU A 211 15.06 -17.75 19.47
C LEU A 211 15.54 -18.20 18.09
N THR A 212 15.37 -17.38 17.05
CA THR A 212 15.67 -17.74 15.66
C THR A 212 16.89 -17.03 15.09
N THR A 213 17.41 -16.00 15.77
CA THR A 213 18.60 -15.28 15.34
C THR A 213 19.84 -16.11 15.65
N PRO A 214 20.63 -16.54 14.65
CA PRO A 214 21.90 -17.22 14.91
C PRO A 214 22.85 -16.27 15.67
N PRO A 215 23.72 -16.80 16.55
CA PRO A 215 24.68 -15.97 17.26
C PRO A 215 25.52 -15.16 16.28
N PRO A 216 25.95 -13.93 16.64
CA PRO A 216 26.85 -13.16 15.80
C PRO A 216 28.07 -14.01 15.47
N PHE A 217 28.45 -13.99 14.19
CA PHE A 217 29.61 -14.71 13.67
C PHE A 217 30.82 -14.41 14.56
N VAL A 218 31.27 -15.39 15.34
CA VAL A 218 32.54 -15.31 16.04
C VAL A 218 33.60 -15.52 14.97
N GLU A 219 34.36 -14.47 14.64
CA GLU A 219 35.54 -14.64 13.79
C GLU A 219 36.43 -15.70 14.43
N PRO A 220 36.90 -16.72 13.67
CA PRO A 220 37.85 -17.67 14.21
C PRO A 220 39.10 -16.88 14.65
N GLU A 221 39.48 -17.02 15.93
CA GLU A 221 40.74 -16.48 16.45
C GLU A 221 41.85 -16.91 15.50
N GLY A 222 42.54 -15.92 14.92
CA GLY A 222 43.53 -16.17 13.89
C GLY A 222 44.58 -17.18 14.38
N ASP A 223 44.80 -18.22 13.58
CA ASP A 223 45.98 -19.07 13.69
C ASP A 223 47.21 -18.15 13.65
N GLN A 224 47.81 -17.93 14.82
CA GLN A 224 49.15 -17.40 14.92
C GLN A 224 50.06 -18.46 14.32
N HIS A 225 50.44 -18.25 13.06
CA HIS A 225 51.60 -18.91 12.47
C HIS A 225 52.84 -18.55 13.29
N GLU A 226 53.22 -19.43 14.22
CA GLU A 226 54.58 -19.49 14.76
C GLU A 226 55.48 -20.27 13.78
N ASN A 227 56.43 -19.53 13.21
CA ASN A 227 57.75 -19.90 12.66
C ASN A 227 57.88 -21.06 11.67
#